data_AF-A0A8J2J306-F1
#
_entry.id   AF-A0A8J2J306-F1
#
_cell.length_a   1.000
_cell.length_b   1.000
_cell.length_c   1.000
_cell.angle_alpha   90.00
_cell.angle_beta   90.00
_cell.angle_gamma   90.00
#
_symmetry.space_group_name_H-M   'P 1'
#
loop_
_entity.id
_entity.type
_entity.pdbx_description
1 polymer ?
#
loop_
_entity_poly.entity_id
_entity_poly.type
_entity_poly.pdbx_seq_one_letter_code
_entity_poly.pdbx_strand_id
1 'polypeptide(L)'
;MDCINGSCQSPLAVILLLKKICNHPFLAHPKNQIDSRSKEIYDILQSVFPPNVSHQRMLEEDSGKLVVLRQMLKQFQNEGHKVVLVSH
;
A
#
# COMPACT_ATOMS: atom_id res chain seq x y z
N MET A 1 -6.82 4.62 -17.38
CA MET A 1 -5.41 4.82 -16.96
C MET A 1 -5.05 6.26 -17.31
N ASP A 2 -5.77 7.23 -16.74
CA ASP A 2 -5.94 8.56 -17.36
C ASP A 2 -5.01 9.64 -16.80
N CYS A 3 -3.98 9.22 -16.06
CA CYS A 3 -2.81 10.06 -15.82
C CYS A 3 -1.94 10.21 -17.09
N ILE A 4 -2.04 9.28 -18.04
CA ILE A 4 -1.25 9.26 -19.28
C ILE A 4 -1.83 10.24 -20.32
N ASN A 5 -3.13 10.55 -20.24
CA ASN A 5 -3.84 11.38 -21.22
C ASN A 5 -4.07 12.85 -20.79
N GLY A 6 -3.33 13.35 -19.79
CA GLY A 6 -3.31 14.79 -19.46
C GLY A 6 -4.53 15.36 -18.72
N SER A 7 -5.49 14.54 -18.29
CA SER A 7 -6.68 14.96 -17.54
C SER A 7 -6.49 14.96 -16.01
N CYS A 8 -5.25 14.99 -15.52
CA CYS A 8 -4.97 14.59 -14.15
C CYS A 8 -5.43 15.61 -13.09
N GLN A 9 -6.13 15.08 -12.09
CA GLN A 9 -6.17 15.58 -10.71
C GLN A 9 -4.73 15.80 -10.17
N SER A 10 -4.55 16.46 -9.02
CA SER A 10 -3.21 16.80 -8.48
C SER A 10 -2.20 15.62 -8.58
N PRO A 11 -1.12 15.73 -9.40
CA PRO A 11 -0.11 14.67 -9.53
C PRO A 11 0.49 14.23 -8.19
N LEU A 12 0.51 15.12 -7.21
CA LEU A 12 0.92 14.82 -5.84
C LEU A 12 0.00 13.79 -5.17
N ALA A 13 -1.32 13.85 -5.38
CA ALA A 13 -2.26 12.88 -4.82
C ALA A 13 -2.02 11.48 -5.38
N VAL A 14 -1.75 11.38 -6.68
CA VAL A 14 -1.39 10.10 -7.34
C VAL A 14 -0.08 9.57 -6.77
N ILE A 15 0.96 10.41 -6.67
CA ILE A 15 2.25 10.00 -6.09
C ILE A 15 2.09 9.51 -4.65
N LEU A 16 1.32 10.22 -3.82
CA LEU A 16 1.08 9.84 -2.44
C LEU A 16 0.31 8.51 -2.34
N LEU A 17 -0.67 8.29 -3.21
CA LEU A 17 -1.41 7.04 -3.25
C LEU A 17 -0.53 5.87 -3.69
N LEU A 18 0.29 6.05 -4.73
CA LEU A 18 1.26 5.05 -5.17
C LEU A 18 2.26 4.72 -4.06
N LYS A 19 2.75 5.73 -3.33
CA LYS A 19 3.61 5.52 -2.15
C LYS A 19 2.92 4.64 -1.09
N LYS A 20 1.63 4.85 -0.83
CA LYS A 20 0.85 4.01 0.11
C LYS A 20 0.74 2.57 -0.38
N ILE A 21 0.46 2.35 -1.67
CA ILE A 21 0.34 1.02 -2.26
C ILE A 21 1.66 0.24 -2.18
N CYS A 22 2.78 0.91 -2.43
CA CYS A 22 4.11 0.32 -2.28
C CYS A 22 4.42 -0.16 -0.86
N ASN A 23 3.72 0.35 0.16
CA ASN A 23 3.81 -0.15 1.52
C ASN A 23 2.80 -1.27 1.77
N HIS A 24 1.54 -1.07 1.39
CA HIS A 24 0.50 -2.09 1.46
C HIS A 24 -0.77 -1.67 0.69
N PRO A 25 -1.43 -2.57 -0.08
CA PRO A 25 -2.66 -2.23 -0.82
C PRO A 25 -3.81 -1.74 0.06
N PHE A 26 -4.01 -2.32 1.26
CA PHE A 26 -4.93 -1.83 2.30
C PHE A 26 -4.83 -0.32 2.60
N LEU A 27 -3.65 0.30 2.49
CA LEU A 27 -3.47 1.74 2.75
C LEU A 27 -4.12 2.64 1.68
N ALA A 28 -4.41 2.08 0.50
CA ALA A 28 -5.15 2.77 -0.55
C ALA A 28 -6.67 2.80 -0.31
N HIS A 29 -7.21 2.01 0.63
CA HIS A 29 -8.64 1.91 0.85
C HIS A 29 -9.26 3.29 1.20
N PRO A 30 -10.39 3.73 0.60
CA PRO A 30 -10.95 5.07 0.77
C PRO A 30 -11.33 5.41 2.23
N LYS A 31 -11.71 4.40 3.02
CA LYS A 31 -11.93 4.56 4.48
C LYS A 31 -10.67 5.02 5.23
N ASN A 32 -9.49 4.80 4.64
CA ASN A 32 -8.19 5.22 5.17
C ASN A 32 -7.71 6.52 4.49
N GLN A 33 -8.58 7.18 3.72
CA GLN A 33 -8.27 8.41 2.98
C GLN A 33 -9.21 9.55 3.41
N ILE A 34 -8.62 10.71 3.66
CA ILE A 34 -9.35 11.92 4.10
C ILE A 34 -9.93 12.66 2.87
N ASP A 35 -9.45 12.37 1.65
CA ASP A 35 -9.82 13.06 0.42
C ASP A 35 -10.77 12.22 -0.45
N SER A 36 -11.91 12.81 -0.82
CA SER A 36 -12.92 12.22 -1.71
C SER A 36 -12.35 11.89 -3.10
N ARG A 37 -11.33 12.62 -3.57
CA ARG A 37 -10.67 12.41 -4.87
C ARG A 37 -9.87 11.12 -4.93
N SER A 38 -9.39 10.66 -3.78
CA SER A 38 -8.69 9.39 -3.68
C SER A 38 -9.57 8.17 -3.93
N LYS A 39 -10.90 8.32 -3.85
CA LYS A 39 -11.85 7.25 -4.10
C LYS A 39 -11.86 6.83 -5.57
N GLU A 40 -11.87 7.78 -6.50
CA GLU A 40 -11.87 7.49 -7.95
C GLU A 40 -10.60 6.74 -8.37
N ILE A 41 -9.44 7.17 -7.87
CA ILE A 41 -8.17 6.50 -8.17
C ILE A 41 -8.15 5.10 -7.56
N TYR A 42 -8.71 4.93 -6.36
CA TYR A 42 -8.84 3.63 -5.72
C TYR A 42 -9.75 2.69 -6.50
N ASP A 43 -10.88 3.16 -7.02
CA ASP A 43 -11.80 2.34 -7.83
C ASP A 43 -11.10 1.82 -9.10
N ILE A 44 -10.26 2.65 -9.74
CA ILE A 44 -9.40 2.21 -10.84
C ILE A 44 -8.42 1.14 -10.38
N LEU A 45 -7.75 1.34 -9.23
CA LEU A 45 -6.77 0.38 -8.72
C LEU A 45 -7.40 -0.96 -8.33
N GLN A 46 -8.62 -0.96 -7.77
CA GLN A 46 -9.38 -2.20 -7.49
C GLN A 46 -9.57 -3.06 -8.74
N SER A 47 -9.72 -2.44 -9.92
CA SER A 47 -9.84 -3.20 -11.17
C SER A 47 -8.55 -3.90 -11.61
N VAL A 48 -7.40 -3.51 -11.05
CA VAL A 48 -6.07 -4.03 -11.40
C VAL A 48 -5.52 -4.97 -10.32
N PHE A 49 -6.01 -4.87 -9.08
CA PHE A 49 -5.55 -5.75 -8.01
C PHE A 49 -5.96 -7.22 -8.27
N PRO A 50 -5.08 -8.17 -7.90
CA PRO A 50 -5.43 -9.59 -7.95
C PRO A 50 -6.70 -9.87 -7.12
N PRO A 51 -7.57 -10.80 -7.55
CA PRO A 51 -8.86 -11.05 -6.89
C PRO A 51 -8.73 -11.57 -5.45
N ASN A 52 -7.54 -12.05 -5.07
CA ASN A 52 -7.23 -12.56 -3.74
C ASN A 52 -6.70 -11.49 -2.77
N VAL A 53 -6.40 -10.27 -3.22
CA VAL A 53 -5.92 -9.20 -2.34
C VAL A 53 -7.06 -8.70 -1.47
N SER A 54 -6.88 -8.76 -0.15
CA SER A 54 -7.88 -8.24 0.77
C SER A 54 -7.75 -6.74 0.90
N HIS A 55 -8.81 -6.03 0.53
CA HIS A 55 -8.89 -4.59 0.76
C HIS A 55 -9.55 -4.22 2.08
N GLN A 56 -10.19 -5.18 2.75
CA GLN A 56 -10.93 -4.97 3.99
C GLN A 56 -10.10 -5.28 5.24
N ARG A 57 -9.03 -6.06 5.09
CA ARG A 57 -8.12 -6.42 6.18
C ARG A 57 -6.69 -6.26 5.69
N MET A 58 -5.80 -5.89 6.60
CA MET A 58 -4.38 -5.85 6.33
C MET A 58 -3.83 -7.27 6.49
N LEU A 59 -3.51 -7.94 5.38
CA LEU A 59 -2.90 -9.25 5.36
C LEU A 59 -1.43 -9.12 4.98
N GLU A 60 -0.55 -9.71 5.77
CA GLU A 60 0.90 -9.62 5.56
C GLU A 60 1.34 -10.07 4.17
N GLU A 61 0.72 -11.13 3.65
CA GLU A 61 0.98 -11.71 2.33
C GLU A 61 0.65 -10.79 1.15
N ASP A 62 -0.19 -9.77 1.36
CA ASP A 62 -0.54 -8.78 0.34
C ASP A 62 0.55 -7.68 0.20
N SER A 63 1.60 -7.70 1.03
CA SER A 63 2.73 -6.76 0.95
C SER A 63 4.07 -7.49 0.93
N GLY A 64 4.78 -7.37 -0.19
CA GLY A 64 6.13 -7.90 -0.33
C GLY A 64 7.11 -7.35 0.73
N LYS A 65 6.93 -6.10 1.17
CA LYS A 65 7.74 -5.52 2.26
C LYS A 65 7.50 -6.23 3.59
N LEU A 66 6.24 -6.53 3.92
CA LEU A 66 5.91 -7.22 5.17
C LEU A 66 6.36 -8.68 5.16
N VAL A 67 6.22 -9.37 4.02
CA VAL A 67 6.71 -10.75 3.87
C VAL A 67 8.23 -10.82 4.12
N VAL A 68 9.00 -9.93 3.50
CA VAL A 68 10.46 -9.85 3.73
C VAL A 68 10.76 -9.46 5.16
N LEU A 69 10.06 -8.45 5.69
CA LEU A 69 10.25 -8.00 7.07
C LEU A 69 10.02 -9.13 8.08
N ARG A 70 8.98 -9.97 7.91
CA ARG A 70 8.75 -11.13 8.78
C ARG A 70 9.90 -12.11 8.75
N GLN A 71 10.45 -12.39 7.57
CA GLN A 71 11.59 -13.31 7.46
C GLN A 71 12.81 -12.74 8.19
N MET A 72 13.10 -11.45 8.02
CA MET A 72 14.19 -10.77 8.72
C MET A 72 13.98 -10.74 10.24
N LEU A 73 12.78 -10.39 10.70
CA LEU A 73 12.47 -10.34 12.13
C LEU A 73 12.59 -11.70 12.80
N LYS A 74 12.18 -12.79 12.12
CA LYS A 74 12.38 -14.15 12.63
C LYS A 74 13.86 -14.49 12.78
N GLN A 75 14.69 -14.13 11.80
CA GLN A 75 16.13 -14.34 11.89
C GLN A 75 16.74 -13.56 13.05
N PHE A 76 16.45 -12.26 13.14
CA PHE A 76 16.96 -11.40 14.21
C PHE A 76 16.47 -11.82 15.60
N GLN A 77 15.25 -12.33 15.71
CA GLN A 77 14.73 -12.92 16.95
C GLN A 77 15.55 -14.15 17.37
N ASN A 78 15.88 -15.03 16.43
CA ASN A 78 16.68 -16.23 16.71
C ASN A 78 18.13 -15.87 17.14
N GLU A 79 18.65 -14.76 16.64
CA GLU A 79 19.99 -14.24 16.97
C GLU A 79 20.01 -13.35 18.24
N GLY A 80 18.84 -13.07 18.84
CA GLY A 80 18.72 -12.25 20.05
C GLY A 80 18.90 -10.75 19.82
N HIS A 81 18.73 -10.28 18.58
CA HIS A 81 18.86 -8.87 18.22
C HIS A 81 17.62 -8.05 18.60
N LYS A 82 17.84 -6.76 18.88
CA LYS A 82 16.77 -5.76 19.03
C LYS A 82 16.64 -4.98 17.73
N VAL A 83 15.41 -4.78 17.26
CA VAL A 83 15.11 -4.15 15.97
C VAL A 83 14.31 -2.88 16.20
N VAL A 84 14.70 -1.80 15.51
CA VAL A 84 13.94 -0.54 15.45
C VAL A 84 13.31 -0.46 14.07
N LEU A 85 11.98 -0.29 14.02
CA LEU A 85 11.23 -0.09 12.78
C LEU A 85 10.89 1.38 12.61
N VAL A 86 11.14 1.91 11.42
CA VAL A 86 10.85 3.30 11.06
C VAL A 86 9.94 3.29 9.83
N SER A 87 8.85 4.05 9.89
CA SER A 87 7.93 4.27 8.77
C SER A 87 7.62 5.77 8.66
N HIS A 88 7.58 6.27 7.42
CA HIS A 88 7.21 7.64 7.08
C HIS A 88 5.76 7.74 6.60
#